data_AF-A0A1I4F359-F1
#
_entry.id   AF-A0A1I4F359-F1
#
_cell.length_a   1.000
_cell.length_b   1.000
_cell.length_c   1.000
_cell.angle_alpha   90.00
_cell.angle_beta   90.00
_cell.angle_gamma   90.00
#
_symmetry.space_group_name_H-M   'P 1'
#
loop_
_entity.id
_entity.type
_entity.pdbx_description
1 polymer ?
#
loop_
_entity_poly.entity_id
_entity_poly.type
_entity_poly.pdbx_seq_one_letter_code
_entity_poly.pdbx_strand_id
1 'polypeptide(L)'
;MRLVMILNQIQAGMGTKDDVKVPLTATKEVIGPGVTLKPLLAEHEQNLLVTIYMGEQTYKEAPDVVQRKIKGMLQRLNIEGVICGPSFNYAEFSKMSLELAQDIQENTSLKVVCAMSEENQALISAYKEAIDIVKMPKKGGVGLNESYKAICKVLQAKENNKSREAYKQFVF
;
A
#
# COMPACT_ATOMS: atom_id res chain seq x y z
N MET A 1 6.75 14.71 -0.68
CA MET A 1 6.69 13.40 -1.38
C MET A 1 5.42 13.25 -2.23
N ARG A 2 5.51 12.80 -3.48
CA ARG A 2 4.36 12.52 -4.37
C ARG A 2 4.03 11.02 -4.38
N LEU A 3 2.80 10.66 -4.03
CA LEU A 3 2.43 9.29 -3.68
C LEU A 3 1.32 8.71 -4.56
N VAL A 4 1.38 7.40 -4.74
CA VAL A 4 0.28 6.55 -5.24
C VAL A 4 -0.12 5.56 -4.15
N MET A 5 -1.42 5.25 -4.07
CA MET A 5 -1.92 4.19 -3.21
C MET A 5 -2.54 3.08 -4.05
N ILE A 6 -2.23 1.82 -3.73
CA ILE A 6 -2.78 0.64 -4.41
C ILE A 6 -3.73 -0.10 -3.47
N LEU A 7 -4.98 -0.27 -3.90
CA LEU A 7 -6.05 -0.92 -3.16
C LEU A 7 -6.57 -2.18 -3.89
N ASN A 8 -7.18 -3.10 -3.15
CA ASN A 8 -8.09 -4.07 -3.76
C ASN A 8 -9.48 -3.42 -4.00
N GLN A 9 -10.41 -4.19 -4.58
CA GLN A 9 -11.77 -3.75 -4.86
C GLN A 9 -12.55 -3.35 -3.60
N ILE A 10 -12.36 -4.06 -2.49
CA ILE A 10 -13.10 -3.84 -1.25
C ILE A 10 -12.66 -2.52 -0.61
N GLN A 11 -11.36 -2.28 -0.51
CA GLN A 11 -10.82 -1.07 0.11
C GLN A 11 -11.08 0.15 -0.77
N ALA A 12 -11.11 -0.02 -2.09
CA ALA A 12 -11.49 1.03 -3.03
C ALA A 12 -13.00 1.33 -3.00
N GLY A 13 -13.83 0.45 -2.43
CA GLY A 13 -15.30 0.57 -2.50
C GLY A 13 -15.88 0.28 -3.88
N MET A 14 -15.12 -0.40 -4.75
CA MET A 14 -15.46 -0.67 -6.15
C MET A 14 -15.94 -2.11 -6.37
N GLY A 15 -16.06 -2.89 -5.31
CA GLY A 15 -16.55 -4.26 -5.33
C GLY A 15 -16.65 -4.85 -3.94
N THR A 16 -17.28 -6.00 -3.84
CA THR A 16 -17.46 -6.75 -2.60
C THR A 16 -16.49 -7.94 -2.52
N LYS A 17 -16.78 -8.88 -1.61
CA LYS A 17 -16.10 -10.18 -1.57
C LYS A 17 -16.43 -11.06 -2.77
N ASP A 18 -17.56 -10.80 -3.45
CA ASP A 18 -18.02 -11.59 -4.60
C ASP A 18 -17.57 -10.95 -5.92
N ASP A 19 -17.42 -9.61 -5.94
CA ASP A 19 -16.98 -8.85 -7.13
C ASP A 19 -15.45 -8.86 -7.30
N VAL A 20 -14.84 -10.04 -7.34
CA VAL A 20 -13.38 -10.19 -7.28
C VAL A 20 -12.64 -9.88 -8.59
N LYS A 21 -13.36 -9.66 -9.70
CA LYS A 21 -12.80 -9.43 -11.04
C LYS A 21 -12.84 -7.97 -11.50
N VAL A 22 -12.83 -7.02 -10.56
CA VAL A 22 -12.75 -5.59 -10.89
C VAL A 22 -11.48 -5.31 -11.70
N PRO A 23 -11.57 -4.63 -12.86
CA PRO A 23 -10.42 -4.39 -13.72
C PRO A 23 -9.38 -3.47 -13.06
N LEU A 24 -8.12 -3.61 -13.47
CA LEU A 24 -7.06 -2.68 -13.08
C LEU A 24 -7.42 -1.26 -13.53
N THR A 25 -7.64 -0.38 -12.56
CA THR A 25 -8.11 0.99 -12.78
C THR A 25 -7.25 1.98 -11.98
N ALA A 26 -7.01 3.16 -12.56
CA ALA A 26 -6.34 4.26 -11.89
C ALA A 26 -7.25 5.50 -11.90
N THR A 27 -7.35 6.19 -10.77
CA THR A 27 -8.14 7.41 -10.62
C THR A 27 -7.36 8.48 -9.86
N LYS A 28 -7.62 9.76 -10.18
CA LYS A 28 -7.13 10.91 -9.39
C LYS A 28 -7.97 11.16 -8.14
N GLU A 29 -9.10 10.46 -8.01
CA GLU A 29 -9.92 10.52 -6.82
C GLU A 29 -9.21 9.83 -5.66
N VAL A 30 -9.37 10.42 -4.48
CA VAL A 30 -8.89 9.83 -3.24
C VAL A 30 -10.05 9.03 -2.66
N ILE A 31 -9.89 7.70 -2.69
CA ILE A 31 -10.93 6.75 -2.31
C ILE A 31 -10.46 5.84 -1.17
N GLY A 32 -11.41 5.20 -0.50
CA GLY A 32 -11.10 4.22 0.54
C GLY A 32 -10.28 4.81 1.71
N PRO A 33 -9.28 4.07 2.24
CA PRO A 33 -8.37 4.56 3.28
C PRO A 33 -7.66 5.88 2.94
N GLY A 34 -7.52 6.19 1.64
CA GLY A 34 -6.92 7.41 1.15
C GLY A 34 -7.64 8.66 1.66
N VAL A 35 -8.95 8.61 1.87
CA VAL A 35 -9.74 9.76 2.35
C VAL A 35 -9.26 10.22 3.72
N THR A 36 -8.97 9.28 4.62
CA THR A 36 -8.43 9.56 5.95
C THR A 36 -6.92 9.82 5.91
N LEU A 37 -6.17 9.10 5.06
CA LEU A 37 -4.72 9.26 4.96
C LEU A 37 -4.30 10.59 4.35
N LYS A 38 -5.02 11.11 3.35
CA LYS A 38 -4.65 12.33 2.61
C LYS A 38 -4.37 13.54 3.51
N PRO A 39 -5.26 13.93 4.45
CA PRO A 39 -4.96 15.06 5.34
C PRO A 39 -3.73 14.79 6.23
N LEU A 40 -3.56 13.56 6.74
CA LEU A 40 -2.41 13.19 7.56
C LEU A 40 -1.09 13.25 6.77
N LEU A 41 -1.11 12.78 5.52
CA LEU A 41 0.03 12.88 4.60
C LEU A 41 0.39 14.36 4.35
N ALA A 42 -0.62 15.22 4.19
CA ALA A 42 -0.40 16.65 3.94
C ALA A 42 0.31 17.37 5.11
N GLU A 43 0.09 16.93 6.36
CA GLU A 43 0.83 17.43 7.55
C GLU A 43 2.35 17.20 7.44
N HIS A 44 2.79 16.26 6.59
CA HIS A 44 4.18 15.91 6.35
C HIS A 44 4.68 16.34 4.95
N GLU A 45 3.96 17.23 4.26
CA GLU A 45 4.26 17.65 2.87
C GLU A 45 4.24 16.47 1.87
N GLN A 46 3.41 15.46 2.16
CA GLN A 46 3.19 14.29 1.32
C GLN A 46 1.84 14.40 0.62
N ASN A 47 1.82 14.15 -0.68
CA ASN A 47 0.66 14.35 -1.53
C ASN A 47 0.25 13.05 -2.22
N LEU A 48 -0.92 12.52 -1.85
CA LEU A 48 -1.54 11.37 -2.50
C LEU A 48 -2.24 11.81 -3.80
N LEU A 49 -1.66 11.44 -4.94
CA LEU A 49 -2.06 11.91 -6.27
C LEU A 49 -3.03 10.99 -7.00
N VAL A 50 -2.82 9.69 -6.87
CA VAL A 50 -3.51 8.66 -7.64
C VAL A 50 -3.82 7.48 -6.73
N THR A 51 -5.03 6.95 -6.87
CA THR A 51 -5.39 5.63 -6.35
C THR A 51 -5.45 4.66 -7.52
N ILE A 52 -4.68 3.58 -7.44
CA ILE A 52 -4.81 2.41 -8.32
C ILE A 52 -5.59 1.35 -7.55
N TYR A 53 -6.53 0.68 -8.21
CA TYR A 53 -7.25 -0.43 -7.60
C TYR A 53 -7.56 -1.54 -8.58
N MET A 54 -7.76 -2.75 -8.03
CA MET A 54 -8.21 -3.90 -8.80
C MET A 54 -8.83 -4.98 -7.94
N GLY A 55 -9.55 -5.89 -8.59
CA GLY A 55 -10.04 -7.11 -7.98
C GLY A 55 -8.89 -8.07 -7.65
N GLU A 56 -8.98 -8.74 -6.50
CA GLU A 56 -8.02 -9.76 -6.08
C GLU A 56 -7.86 -10.87 -7.13
N GLN A 57 -8.96 -11.30 -7.77
CA GLN A 57 -8.92 -12.33 -8.81
C GLN A 57 -8.33 -11.78 -10.12
N THR A 58 -8.57 -10.50 -10.45
CA THR A 58 -7.93 -9.83 -11.59
C THR A 58 -6.41 -9.88 -11.49
N TYR A 59 -5.86 -9.67 -10.28
CA TYR A 59 -4.44 -9.83 -10.03
C TYR A 59 -4.01 -11.30 -10.12
N LYS A 60 -4.70 -12.19 -9.40
CA LYS A 60 -4.34 -13.61 -9.28
C LYS A 60 -4.33 -14.37 -10.61
N GLU A 61 -5.19 -14.01 -11.56
CA GLU A 61 -5.25 -14.66 -12.87
C GLU A 61 -4.05 -14.35 -13.77
N ALA A 62 -3.42 -13.18 -13.60
CA ALA A 62 -2.26 -12.80 -14.40
C ALA A 62 -1.33 -11.81 -13.66
N PRO A 63 -0.64 -12.24 -12.58
CA PRO A 63 0.17 -11.34 -11.74
C PRO A 63 1.22 -10.59 -12.55
N ASP A 64 1.98 -11.27 -13.41
CA ASP A 64 3.05 -10.65 -14.21
C ASP A 64 2.52 -9.58 -15.17
N VAL A 65 1.34 -9.82 -15.77
CA VAL A 65 0.71 -8.87 -16.69
C VAL A 65 0.27 -7.62 -15.93
N VAL A 66 -0.33 -7.82 -14.76
CA VAL A 66 -0.78 -6.73 -13.90
C VAL A 66 0.38 -5.91 -13.36
N GLN A 67 1.41 -6.57 -12.83
CA GLN A 67 2.63 -5.93 -12.33
C GLN A 67 3.29 -5.07 -13.42
N ARG A 68 3.45 -5.61 -14.64
CA ARG A 68 3.95 -4.83 -15.78
C ARG A 68 3.09 -3.60 -16.09
N LYS A 69 1.76 -3.74 -16.08
CA LYS A 69 0.85 -2.61 -16.30
C LYS A 69 0.96 -1.56 -15.20
N ILE A 70 1.00 -1.97 -13.93
CA ILE A 70 1.17 -1.07 -12.78
C ILE A 70 2.48 -0.31 -12.91
N LYS A 71 3.61 -0.99 -13.15
CA LYS A 71 4.91 -0.32 -13.38
C LYS A 71 4.85 0.70 -14.52
N GLY A 72 4.23 0.32 -15.65
CA GLY A 72 4.03 1.24 -16.77
C GLY A 72 3.15 2.45 -16.44
N MET A 73 2.17 2.31 -15.55
CA MET A 73 1.39 3.43 -15.03
C MET A 73 2.24 4.32 -14.11
N LEU A 74 2.95 3.72 -13.15
CA LEU A 74 3.79 4.43 -12.18
C LEU A 74 4.89 5.26 -12.85
N GLN A 75 5.54 4.73 -13.89
CA GLN A 75 6.60 5.42 -14.66
C GLN A 75 6.11 6.71 -15.36
N ARG A 76 4.82 6.80 -15.67
CA ARG A 76 4.22 7.99 -16.32
C ARG A 76 3.81 9.04 -15.30
N LEU A 77 3.82 8.69 -14.02
CA LEU A 77 3.50 9.60 -12.94
C LEU A 77 4.81 10.16 -12.40
N ASN A 78 4.88 11.48 -12.23
CA ASN A 78 5.97 12.09 -11.46
C ASN A 78 5.71 11.79 -9.97
N ILE A 79 6.14 10.63 -9.48
CA ILE A 79 5.91 10.13 -8.13
C ILE A 79 7.21 9.66 -7.49
N GLU A 80 7.22 9.60 -6.17
CA GLU A 80 8.39 9.28 -5.35
C GLU A 80 8.16 8.05 -4.47
N GLY A 81 6.89 7.67 -4.25
CA GLY A 81 6.57 6.48 -3.48
C GLY A 81 5.18 5.92 -3.70
N VAL A 82 5.01 4.70 -3.16
CA VAL A 82 3.81 3.88 -3.31
C VAL A 82 3.42 3.30 -1.96
N ILE A 83 2.14 3.42 -1.61
CA ILE A 83 1.51 2.74 -0.49
C ILE A 83 0.78 1.51 -1.06
N CYS A 84 1.27 0.31 -0.78
CA CYS A 84 0.59 -0.94 -1.14
C CYS A 84 -0.29 -1.38 0.04
N GLY A 85 -1.60 -1.18 -0.08
CA GLY A 85 -2.53 -1.29 1.04
C GLY A 85 -3.12 0.07 1.46
N PRO A 86 -3.66 0.18 2.69
CA PRO A 86 -3.60 -0.80 3.78
C PRO A 86 -4.48 -2.04 3.59
N SER A 87 -3.95 -3.22 3.93
CA SER A 87 -4.63 -4.51 3.71
C SER A 87 -5.30 -5.12 4.96
N PHE A 88 -5.16 -4.51 6.14
CA PHE A 88 -5.76 -5.01 7.39
C PHE A 88 -5.46 -6.50 7.63
N ASN A 89 -6.44 -7.31 8.04
CA ASN A 89 -6.35 -8.76 8.22
C ASN A 89 -6.82 -9.56 7.00
N TYR A 90 -6.83 -8.96 5.80
CA TYR A 90 -7.25 -9.63 4.57
C TYR A 90 -6.06 -10.34 3.91
N ALA A 91 -5.94 -11.66 4.11
CA ALA A 91 -4.79 -12.44 3.65
C ALA A 91 -4.52 -12.32 2.14
N GLU A 92 -5.54 -12.47 1.28
CA GLU A 92 -5.36 -12.40 -0.18
C GLU A 92 -4.87 -11.01 -0.61
N PHE A 93 -5.47 -9.93 -0.08
CA PHE A 93 -5.01 -8.58 -0.39
C PHE A 93 -3.64 -8.26 0.24
N SER A 94 -3.34 -8.75 1.44
CA SER A 94 -2.01 -8.62 2.05
C SER A 94 -0.95 -9.28 1.18
N LYS A 95 -1.22 -10.47 0.64
CA LYS A 95 -0.33 -11.17 -0.29
C LYS A 95 -0.13 -10.35 -1.57
N MET A 96 -1.22 -9.91 -2.21
CA MET A 96 -1.13 -9.04 -3.39
C MET A 96 -0.32 -7.76 -3.12
N SER A 97 -0.52 -7.13 -1.96
CA SER A 97 0.19 -5.90 -1.57
C SER A 97 1.70 -6.13 -1.45
N LEU A 98 2.11 -7.25 -0.86
CA LEU A 98 3.52 -7.60 -0.67
C LEU A 98 4.20 -7.96 -1.99
N GLU A 99 3.55 -8.74 -2.84
CA GLU A 99 4.09 -9.11 -4.15
C GLU A 99 4.25 -7.86 -5.05
N LEU A 100 3.26 -6.97 -5.06
CA LEU A 100 3.37 -5.68 -5.75
C LEU A 100 4.48 -4.81 -5.16
N ALA A 101 4.60 -4.75 -3.85
CA ALA A 101 5.62 -3.96 -3.19
C ALA A 101 7.03 -4.47 -3.49
N GLN A 102 7.21 -5.80 -3.53
CA GLN A 102 8.46 -6.43 -3.93
C GLN A 102 8.80 -6.09 -5.39
N ASP A 103 7.87 -6.33 -6.33
CA ASP A 103 8.09 -6.06 -7.76
C ASP A 103 8.43 -4.59 -8.02
N ILE A 104 7.74 -3.66 -7.36
CA ILE A 104 8.02 -2.21 -7.49
C ILE A 104 9.39 -1.88 -6.93
N GLN A 105 9.76 -2.41 -5.77
CA GLN A 105 11.04 -2.10 -5.12
C GLN A 105 12.24 -2.67 -5.88
N GLU A 106 12.11 -3.86 -6.47
CA GLU A 106 13.18 -4.49 -7.26
C GLU A 106 13.40 -3.82 -8.62
N ASN A 107 12.35 -3.21 -9.19
CA ASN A 107 12.36 -2.71 -10.56
C ASN A 107 12.30 -1.18 -10.68
N THR A 108 12.19 -0.45 -9.56
CA THR A 108 12.09 1.01 -9.56
C THR A 108 12.85 1.61 -8.38
N SER A 109 13.11 2.92 -8.43
CA SER A 109 13.66 3.68 -7.30
C SER A 109 12.57 4.21 -6.34
N LEU A 110 11.31 3.81 -6.52
CA LEU A 110 10.19 4.32 -5.72
C LEU A 110 10.28 3.79 -4.29
N LYS A 111 10.02 4.65 -3.31
CA LYS A 111 9.93 4.24 -1.91
C LYS A 111 8.58 3.55 -1.68
N VAL A 112 8.60 2.29 -1.27
CA VAL A 112 7.39 1.50 -1.04
C VAL A 112 7.15 1.25 0.44
N VAL A 113 5.88 1.27 0.86
CA VAL A 113 5.43 0.87 2.20
C VAL A 113 4.18 0.00 2.11
N CYS A 114 4.10 -1.02 2.96
CA CYS A 114 2.89 -1.80 3.18
C CYS A 114 2.31 -1.52 4.56
N ALA A 115 1.04 -1.82 4.78
CA ALA A 115 0.43 -1.78 6.11
C ALA A 115 -0.59 -2.91 6.28
N MET A 116 -0.43 -3.73 7.30
CA MET A 116 -1.31 -4.88 7.54
C MET A 116 -1.37 -5.30 9.02
N SER A 117 -2.35 -6.14 9.33
CA SER A 117 -2.57 -6.67 10.67
C SER A 117 -1.65 -7.83 11.00
N GLU A 118 -1.27 -7.93 12.28
CA GLU A 118 -0.53 -9.06 12.86
C GLU A 118 -1.21 -10.42 12.62
N GLU A 119 -2.52 -10.43 12.36
CA GLU A 119 -3.25 -11.64 11.94
C GLU A 119 -2.68 -12.27 10.65
N ASN A 120 -1.90 -11.53 9.84
CA ASN A 120 -1.19 -12.05 8.67
C ASN A 120 0.24 -12.53 8.99
N GLN A 121 0.46 -13.13 10.17
CA GLN A 121 1.79 -13.45 10.69
C GLN A 121 2.71 -14.21 9.72
N ALA A 122 2.17 -15.18 8.95
CA ALA A 122 2.94 -15.93 7.97
C ALA A 122 3.51 -15.04 6.86
N LEU A 123 2.70 -14.14 6.31
CA LEU A 123 3.12 -13.18 5.30
C LEU A 123 4.11 -12.15 5.89
N ILE A 124 3.82 -11.64 7.08
CA ILE A 124 4.73 -10.71 7.77
C ILE A 124 6.10 -11.36 7.96
N SER A 125 6.14 -12.61 8.45
CA SER A 125 7.41 -13.30 8.72
C SER A 125 8.22 -13.54 7.44
N ALA A 126 7.56 -13.78 6.30
CA ALA A 126 8.23 -13.99 5.03
C ALA A 126 8.78 -12.70 4.40
N TYR A 127 8.20 -11.53 4.69
CA TYR A 127 8.52 -10.29 3.96
C TYR A 127 9.10 -9.15 4.81
N LYS A 128 8.96 -9.16 6.13
CA LYS A 128 9.34 -8.03 7.01
C LYS A 128 10.81 -7.62 6.94
N GLU A 129 11.70 -8.50 6.48
CA GLU A 129 13.12 -8.16 6.33
C GLU A 129 13.39 -7.35 5.04
N ALA A 130 12.57 -7.55 4.01
CA ALA A 130 12.73 -6.93 2.70
C ALA A 130 11.77 -5.76 2.44
N ILE A 131 10.61 -5.74 3.12
CA ILE A 131 9.56 -4.75 2.92
C ILE A 131 9.22 -4.10 4.25
N ASP A 132 9.13 -2.77 4.25
CA ASP A 132 8.64 -2.02 5.40
C ASP A 132 7.11 -2.24 5.52
N ILE A 133 6.72 -3.09 6.47
CA ILE A 133 5.32 -3.42 6.76
C ILE A 133 4.91 -2.72 8.05
N VAL A 134 4.12 -1.65 7.93
CA VAL A 134 3.58 -0.89 9.06
C VAL A 134 2.58 -1.73 9.84
N LYS A 135 2.73 -1.75 11.16
CA LYS A 135 1.81 -2.38 12.11
C LYS A 135 0.46 -1.69 12.06
N MET A 136 -0.59 -2.48 11.92
CA MET A 136 -1.95 -1.97 11.78
C MET A 136 -2.94 -2.88 12.50
N PRO A 137 -4.07 -2.40 13.04
CA PRO A 137 -5.09 -3.29 13.55
C PRO A 137 -5.80 -4.03 12.41
N LYS A 138 -6.48 -5.11 12.78
CA LYS A 138 -7.49 -5.74 11.91
C LYS A 138 -8.61 -4.76 11.56
N LYS A 139 -9.41 -5.08 10.54
CA LYS A 139 -10.55 -4.23 10.20
C LYS A 139 -11.50 -4.10 11.40
N GLY A 140 -11.86 -2.86 11.74
CA GLY A 140 -12.71 -2.55 12.89
C GLY A 140 -12.00 -2.60 14.25
N GLY A 141 -10.69 -2.88 14.29
CA GLY A 141 -9.90 -2.83 15.52
C GLY A 141 -9.55 -1.39 15.93
N VAL A 142 -9.17 -1.24 17.20
CA VAL A 142 -8.68 0.03 17.78
C VAL A 142 -7.24 0.27 17.32
N GLY A 143 -6.84 1.53 17.13
CA GLY A 143 -5.45 1.88 16.75
C GLY A 143 -5.25 2.27 15.28
N LEU A 144 -6.34 2.42 14.51
CA LEU A 144 -6.26 2.68 13.06
C LEU A 144 -5.60 4.03 12.76
N ASN A 145 -5.96 5.06 13.53
CA ASN A 145 -5.43 6.41 13.34
C ASN A 145 -3.92 6.48 13.62
N GLU A 146 -3.46 5.78 14.67
CA GLU A 146 -2.06 5.63 15.03
C GLU A 146 -1.28 4.95 13.90
N SER A 147 -1.89 3.93 13.28
CA SER A 147 -1.30 3.20 12.15
C SER A 147 -1.20 4.09 10.90
N TYR A 148 -2.21 4.93 10.63
CA TYR A 148 -2.13 5.91 9.54
C TYR A 148 -1.04 6.97 9.78
N LYS A 149 -0.90 7.47 11.00
CA LYS A 149 0.22 8.35 11.39
C LYS A 149 1.57 7.64 11.26
N ALA A 150 1.62 6.34 11.56
CA ALA A 150 2.82 5.53 11.40
C ALA A 150 3.22 5.39 9.91
N ILE A 151 2.25 5.18 9.00
CA ILE A 151 2.50 5.20 7.54
C ILE A 151 3.16 6.53 7.13
N CYS A 152 2.61 7.66 7.56
CA CYS A 152 3.14 8.99 7.24
C CYS A 152 4.59 9.16 7.74
N LYS A 153 4.87 8.75 8.98
CA LYS A 153 6.22 8.81 9.59
C LYS A 153 7.23 7.91 8.89
N VAL A 154 6.83 6.69 8.50
CA VAL A 154 7.70 5.79 7.74
C VAL A 154 8.01 6.38 6.36
N LEU A 155 7.01 6.88 5.64
CA LEU A 155 7.21 7.56 4.36
C LEU A 155 8.13 8.77 4.51
N GLN A 156 7.95 9.58 5.56
CA GLN A 156 8.77 10.77 5.80
C GLN A 156 10.22 10.40 6.11
N ALA A 157 10.44 9.32 6.88
CA ALA A 157 11.78 8.82 7.13
C ALA A 157 12.45 8.30 5.85
N LYS A 158 11.71 7.59 5.00
CA LYS A 158 12.19 7.08 3.69
C LYS A 158 12.49 8.21 2.71
N GLU A 159 11.66 9.25 2.65
CA GLU A 159 11.88 10.47 1.87
C GLU A 159 13.17 11.18 2.30
N ASN A 160 13.39 11.31 3.61
CA ASN A 160 14.60 11.90 4.18
C ASN A 160 15.81 10.94 4.21
N ASN A 161 15.75 9.81 3.51
CA ASN A 161 16.79 8.78 3.43
C ASN A 161 17.33 8.33 4.80
N LYS A 162 16.47 8.30 5.82
CA LYS A 162 16.80 7.76 7.14
C LYS A 162 16.88 6.24 7.07
N SER A 163 17.75 5.65 7.88
CA SER A 163 17.83 4.20 8.03
C SER A 163 16.59 3.65 8.75
N ARG A 164 16.33 2.34 8.57
CA ARG A 164 15.21 1.63 9.21
C ARG A 164 15.19 1.78 10.73
N GLU A 165 16.35 1.95 11.36
CA GLU A 165 16.47 2.18 12.80
C GLU A 165 15.65 3.39 13.30
N ALA A 166 15.48 4.43 12.49
CA ALA A 166 14.73 5.63 12.87
C ALA A 166 13.21 5.38 12.99
N TYR A 167 12.70 4.32 12.36
CA TYR A 167 11.27 4.06 12.24
C TYR A 167 10.88 2.59 12.52
N LYS A 168 11.82 1.75 12.97
CA LYS A 168 11.60 0.31 13.23
C LYS A 168 10.47 0.02 14.23
N GLN A 169 10.16 0.95 15.13
CA GLN A 169 9.05 0.82 16.07
C GLN A 169 7.69 0.70 15.36
N PHE A 170 7.55 1.33 14.19
CA PHE A 170 6.31 1.40 13.42
C PHE A 170 6.07 0.18 12.52
N VAL A 171 7.12 -0.60 12.23
CA VAL A 171 7.08 -1.75 11.32
C VAL A 171 7.32 -3.05 12.06
N PHE A 172 6.92 -4.17 11.46
CA PHE A 172 7.24 -5.53 11.96
C PHE A 172 8.71 -5.89 11.80
#